data_AF-A0A958DIV5-F1
#
_entry.id   AF-A0A958DIV5-F1
#
_cell.length_a   1.000
_cell.length_b   1.000
_cell.length_c   1.000
_cell.angle_alpha   90.00
_cell.angle_beta   90.00
_cell.angle_gamma   90.00
#
_symmetry.space_group_name_H-M   'P 1'
#
loop_
_entity.id
_entity.type
_entity.pdbx_description
1 polymer ?
#
loop_
_entity_poly.entity_id
_entity_poly.type
_entity_poly.pdbx_seq_one_letter_code
_entity_poly.pdbx_strand_id
1 'polypeptide(L)'
;QDGAMINIDSFDEIYEIEQIAEDLGREVEIGMRVNMNLSTLQSWDRFGLNMESGQAFEAARRIAASKWLRLVGIHSHIGTFVLNAEVYREQVRKLIGFVQQIQQAESIKIRYIDIGGGFASHNKLKASIYPAAYQTIPSFDQYAEAITAELLNAFPAAQLPTLFLETGRGLVDESAFLIAQVVATKRMNSGMRMLVLDAGVNLLFTSFWYDHTILPAENKAQLNQEAHHIYGPLCMQIDEICNTIQMPYLEKGDQVVISPVGAYNNTQWMQFIHLRPNVVMIGEDKSIAVIRQAENTEYVQQLEALPPWLEKDGKGRSAKG
;
A
#
# COMPACT_ATOMS: atom_id res chain seq x y z
N GLN A 1 7.11 -24.88 4.71
CA GLN A 1 7.64 -25.37 6.00
C GLN A 1 7.55 -24.27 7.06
N ASP A 2 7.27 -23.05 6.64
CA ASP A 2 7.27 -21.83 7.47
C ASP A 2 5.92 -21.52 8.14
N GLY A 3 4.93 -22.39 7.97
CA GLY A 3 3.58 -22.20 8.54
C GLY A 3 2.77 -21.07 7.90
N ALA A 4 3.23 -20.51 6.78
CA ALA A 4 2.50 -19.48 6.04
C ALA A 4 1.14 -20.00 5.55
N MET A 5 0.14 -19.14 5.64
CA MET A 5 -1.23 -19.40 5.21
C MET A 5 -1.44 -18.81 3.83
N ILE A 6 -2.06 -19.56 2.93
CA ILE A 6 -2.38 -19.11 1.57
C ILE A 6 -3.88 -18.85 1.50
N ASN A 7 -4.26 -17.62 1.16
CA ASN A 7 -5.65 -17.24 0.92
C ASN A 7 -5.95 -17.43 -0.57
N ILE A 8 -6.59 -18.55 -0.93
CA ILE A 8 -6.86 -18.87 -2.33
C ILE A 8 -7.82 -17.86 -2.96
N ASP A 9 -7.55 -17.50 -4.22
CA ASP A 9 -8.24 -16.44 -4.95
C ASP A 9 -9.18 -16.99 -6.04
N SER A 10 -8.93 -18.21 -6.53
CA SER A 10 -9.67 -18.83 -7.64
C SER A 10 -9.79 -20.35 -7.53
N PHE A 11 -10.63 -20.96 -8.36
CA PHE A 11 -10.70 -22.42 -8.46
C PHE A 11 -9.41 -23.03 -9.02
N ASP A 12 -8.73 -22.34 -9.94
CA ASP A 12 -7.46 -22.82 -10.50
C ASP A 12 -6.40 -22.96 -9.40
N GLU A 13 -6.34 -22.01 -8.47
CA GLU A 13 -5.43 -22.07 -7.32
C GLU A 13 -5.77 -23.22 -6.36
N ILE A 14 -7.06 -23.56 -6.19
CA ILE A 14 -7.46 -24.76 -5.42
C ILE A 14 -6.85 -26.02 -6.05
N TYR A 15 -6.94 -26.16 -7.37
CA TYR A 15 -6.39 -27.32 -8.08
C TYR A 15 -4.87 -27.37 -8.01
N GLU A 16 -4.20 -26.23 -8.18
CA GLU A 16 -2.74 -26.14 -8.10
C GLU A 16 -2.23 -26.52 -6.70
N ILE A 17 -2.83 -25.97 -5.64
CA ILE A 17 -2.40 -26.29 -4.26
C ILE A 17 -2.73 -27.74 -3.91
N GLU A 18 -3.86 -28.27 -4.38
CA GLU A 18 -4.20 -29.69 -4.17
C GLU A 18 -3.16 -30.61 -4.81
N GLN A 19 -2.72 -30.32 -6.04
CA GLN A 19 -1.68 -31.09 -6.71
C GLN A 19 -0.36 -31.01 -5.95
N ILE A 20 0.03 -29.81 -5.50
CA ILE A 20 1.25 -29.62 -4.70
C ILE A 20 1.15 -30.39 -3.37
N ALA A 21 -0.01 -30.37 -2.71
CA ALA A 21 -0.26 -31.10 -1.47
C ALA A 21 -0.17 -32.63 -1.68
N GLU A 22 -0.69 -33.13 -2.80
CA GLU A 22 -0.56 -34.52 -3.21
C GLU A 22 0.90 -34.92 -3.46
N ASP A 23 1.65 -34.11 -4.23
CA ASP A 23 3.06 -34.36 -4.54
C ASP A 23 3.93 -34.37 -3.27
N LEU A 24 3.56 -33.54 -2.29
CA LEU A 24 4.20 -33.50 -0.97
C LEU A 24 3.70 -34.61 -0.02
N GLY A 25 2.66 -35.34 -0.39
CA GLY A 25 2.07 -36.40 0.42
C GLY A 25 1.51 -35.92 1.77
N ARG A 26 1.01 -34.68 1.86
CA ARG A 26 0.49 -34.12 3.11
C ARG A 26 -0.72 -33.23 2.88
N GLU A 27 -1.62 -33.23 3.86
CA GLU A 27 -2.73 -32.28 3.90
C GLU A 27 -2.21 -30.86 4.21
N VAL A 28 -2.77 -29.85 3.54
CA VAL A 28 -2.40 -28.44 3.66
C VAL A 28 -3.59 -27.62 4.13
N GLU A 29 -3.35 -26.79 5.14
CA GLU A 29 -4.32 -25.81 5.62
C GLU A 29 -4.29 -24.56 4.73
N ILE A 30 -5.45 -24.10 4.28
CA ILE A 30 -5.61 -22.92 3.42
C ILE A 30 -6.68 -21.97 3.96
N GLY A 31 -6.53 -20.69 3.63
CA GLY A 31 -7.61 -19.70 3.69
C GLY A 31 -8.30 -19.56 2.35
N MET A 32 -9.46 -18.91 2.34
CA MET A 32 -10.18 -18.56 1.12
C MET A 32 -10.51 -17.08 1.10
N ARG A 33 -10.03 -16.40 0.06
CA ARG A 33 -10.42 -15.01 -0.21
C ARG A 33 -11.79 -14.99 -0.85
N VAL A 34 -12.70 -14.24 -0.24
CA VAL A 34 -14.05 -14.03 -0.74
C VAL A 34 -14.27 -12.55 -1.02
N ASN A 35 -15.15 -12.26 -1.97
CA ASN A 35 -15.64 -10.92 -2.24
C ASN A 35 -17.16 -10.85 -2.07
N MET A 36 -17.64 -9.66 -1.76
CA MET A 36 -19.05 -9.36 -1.51
C MET A 36 -19.34 -7.90 -1.85
N ASN A 37 -20.57 -7.61 -2.22
CA ASN A 37 -21.05 -6.24 -2.28
C ASN A 37 -21.29 -5.71 -0.88
N LEU A 38 -21.04 -4.42 -0.65
CA LEU A 38 -21.37 -3.70 0.57
C LEU A 38 -22.21 -2.48 0.23
N SER A 39 -22.93 -1.94 1.22
CA SER A 39 -23.86 -0.82 1.07
C SER A 39 -23.28 0.39 0.33
N THR A 40 -21.98 0.65 0.47
CA THR A 40 -21.29 1.80 -0.14
C THR A 40 -20.10 1.42 -1.02
N LEU A 41 -19.79 0.12 -1.13
CA LEU A 41 -18.65 -0.38 -1.92
C LEU A 41 -19.10 -1.59 -2.74
N GLN A 42 -18.91 -1.52 -4.05
CA GLN A 42 -19.09 -2.69 -4.91
C GLN A 42 -17.90 -3.64 -4.80
N SER A 43 -18.15 -4.94 -4.98
CA SER A 43 -17.10 -5.95 -5.01
C SER A 43 -16.08 -5.69 -6.13
N TRP A 44 -14.83 -6.04 -5.88
CA TRP A 44 -13.82 -6.15 -6.93
C TRP A 44 -13.83 -7.56 -7.49
N ASP A 45 -14.45 -7.75 -8.65
CA ASP A 45 -14.63 -9.08 -9.25
C ASP A 45 -13.32 -9.76 -9.67
N ARG A 46 -12.22 -9.00 -9.75
CA ARG A 46 -10.89 -9.55 -10.04
C ARG A 46 -10.37 -10.47 -8.93
N PHE A 47 -10.77 -10.25 -7.68
CA PHE A 47 -10.15 -10.89 -6.52
C PHE A 47 -11.15 -11.67 -5.68
N GLY A 48 -10.74 -12.86 -5.27
CA GLY A 48 -11.53 -13.75 -4.43
C GLY A 48 -12.73 -14.35 -5.14
N LEU A 49 -13.35 -15.29 -4.45
CA LEU A 49 -14.54 -15.98 -4.91
C LEU A 49 -15.79 -15.25 -4.42
N ASN A 50 -16.72 -14.96 -5.32
CA ASN A 50 -17.87 -14.14 -4.99
C ASN A 50 -18.92 -14.91 -4.16
N MET A 51 -19.41 -14.27 -3.11
CA MET A 51 -20.40 -14.86 -2.21
C MET A 51 -21.81 -14.87 -2.80
N GLU A 52 -22.25 -13.79 -3.46
CA GLU A 52 -23.60 -13.65 -3.98
C GLU A 52 -23.92 -14.60 -5.14
N SER A 53 -22.92 -14.90 -5.98
CA SER A 53 -23.01 -15.85 -7.09
C SER A 53 -22.93 -17.31 -6.64
N GLY A 54 -22.53 -17.56 -5.38
CA GLY A 54 -22.36 -18.90 -4.83
C GLY A 54 -20.99 -19.55 -5.08
N GLN A 55 -20.09 -18.89 -5.82
CA GLN A 55 -18.73 -19.41 -6.10
C GLN A 55 -17.95 -19.72 -4.83
N ALA A 56 -17.99 -18.83 -3.83
CA ALA A 56 -17.31 -19.06 -2.55
C ALA A 56 -17.82 -20.31 -1.83
N PHE A 57 -19.14 -20.56 -1.88
CA PHE A 57 -19.73 -21.73 -1.25
C PHE A 57 -19.37 -23.03 -2.00
N GLU A 58 -19.38 -22.99 -3.34
CA GLU A 58 -18.95 -24.12 -4.17
C GLU A 58 -17.47 -24.47 -3.93
N ALA A 59 -16.60 -23.47 -3.82
CA ALA A 59 -15.20 -23.67 -3.48
C ALA A 59 -15.02 -24.29 -2.09
N ALA A 60 -15.73 -23.80 -1.08
CA ALA A 60 -15.70 -24.38 0.26
C ALA A 60 -16.09 -25.88 0.25
N ARG A 61 -17.15 -26.23 -0.48
CA ARG A 61 -17.57 -27.63 -0.68
C ARG A 61 -16.49 -28.45 -1.38
N ARG A 62 -15.89 -27.92 -2.45
CA ARG A 62 -14.82 -28.61 -3.19
C ARG A 62 -13.59 -28.88 -2.32
N ILE A 63 -13.24 -27.91 -1.47
CA ILE A 63 -12.14 -28.05 -0.51
C ILE A 63 -12.49 -29.10 0.55
N ALA A 64 -13.71 -29.09 1.09
CA ALA A 64 -14.16 -30.10 2.06
C ALA A 64 -14.18 -31.53 1.51
N ALA A 65 -14.38 -31.69 0.20
CA ALA A 65 -14.31 -32.99 -0.48
C ALA A 65 -12.87 -33.46 -0.74
N SER A 66 -11.86 -32.60 -0.56
CA SER A 66 -10.46 -32.94 -0.73
C SER A 66 -9.91 -33.68 0.49
N LYS A 67 -9.09 -34.70 0.26
CA LYS A 67 -8.26 -35.32 1.31
C LYS A 67 -6.94 -34.59 1.55
N TRP A 68 -6.61 -33.62 0.69
CA TRP A 68 -5.33 -32.92 0.67
C TRP A 68 -5.43 -31.48 1.16
N LEU A 69 -6.64 -30.92 1.22
CA LEU A 69 -6.87 -29.53 1.61
C LEU A 69 -7.76 -29.44 2.83
N ARG A 70 -7.49 -28.43 3.66
CA ARG A 70 -8.33 -28.07 4.80
C ARG A 70 -8.57 -26.58 4.83
N LEU A 71 -9.83 -26.18 4.64
CA LEU A 71 -10.22 -24.77 4.80
C LEU A 71 -10.23 -24.40 6.28
N VAL A 72 -9.38 -23.46 6.67
CA VAL A 72 -9.21 -23.03 8.07
C VAL A 72 -9.47 -21.55 8.31
N GLY A 73 -9.66 -20.76 7.25
CA GLY A 73 -9.92 -19.33 7.39
C GLY A 73 -10.59 -18.69 6.19
N ILE A 74 -11.23 -17.56 6.45
CA ILE A 74 -11.90 -16.75 5.43
C ILE A 74 -11.25 -15.37 5.43
N HIS A 75 -10.90 -14.89 4.25
CA HIS A 75 -10.30 -13.59 4.00
C HIS A 75 -11.24 -12.72 3.16
N SER A 76 -11.29 -11.42 3.43
CA SER A 76 -11.93 -10.45 2.55
C SER A 76 -11.24 -9.11 2.69
N HIS A 77 -10.93 -8.45 1.57
CA HIS A 77 -10.38 -7.10 1.56
C HIS A 77 -11.30 -6.20 0.74
N ILE A 78 -11.86 -5.18 1.40
CA ILE A 78 -12.99 -4.38 0.87
C ILE A 78 -12.58 -3.08 0.18
N GLY A 79 -11.30 -2.71 0.23
CA GLY A 79 -10.85 -1.48 -0.40
C GLY A 79 -9.62 -0.87 0.26
N THR A 80 -9.16 0.22 -0.34
CA THR A 80 -8.11 1.09 0.22
C THR A 80 -8.73 2.38 0.71
N PHE A 81 -8.19 2.94 1.79
CA PHE A 81 -8.57 4.26 2.31
C PHE A 81 -10.06 4.34 2.70
N VAL A 82 -10.55 3.33 3.42
CA VAL A 82 -11.95 3.20 3.83
C VAL A 82 -12.22 4.13 5.02
N LEU A 83 -12.83 5.29 4.79
CA LEU A 83 -13.11 6.31 5.82
C LEU A 83 -14.33 6.01 6.70
N ASN A 84 -15.17 5.03 6.33
CA ASN A 84 -16.37 4.69 7.09
C ASN A 84 -16.20 3.33 7.78
N ALA A 85 -15.99 3.35 9.10
CA ALA A 85 -15.83 2.12 9.90
C ALA A 85 -17.06 1.19 9.84
N GLU A 86 -18.26 1.72 9.61
CA GLU A 86 -19.49 0.91 9.53
C GLU A 86 -19.51 -0.04 8.31
N VAL A 87 -18.67 0.22 7.30
CA VAL A 87 -18.51 -0.70 6.16
C VAL A 87 -17.83 -2.00 6.61
N TYR A 88 -16.89 -1.93 7.55
CA TYR A 88 -16.28 -3.12 8.15
C TYR A 88 -17.28 -3.90 9.02
N ARG A 89 -18.20 -3.21 9.71
CA ARG A 89 -19.30 -3.87 10.43
C ARG A 89 -20.15 -4.72 9.48
N GLU A 90 -20.52 -4.16 8.32
CA GLU A 90 -21.28 -4.89 7.31
C GLU A 90 -20.49 -6.08 6.74
N GLN A 91 -19.20 -5.87 6.42
CA GLN A 91 -18.31 -6.94 5.94
C GLN A 91 -18.28 -8.10 6.93
N VAL A 92 -17.99 -7.82 8.20
CA VAL A 92 -17.88 -8.84 9.25
C VAL A 92 -19.19 -9.60 9.42
N ARG A 93 -20.35 -8.92 9.41
CA ARG A 93 -21.66 -9.60 9.44
C ARG A 93 -21.84 -10.60 8.31
N LYS A 94 -21.46 -10.23 7.08
CA LYS A 94 -21.56 -11.12 5.91
C LYS A 94 -20.60 -12.29 6.03
N LEU A 95 -19.36 -12.05 6.46
CA LEU A 95 -18.38 -13.12 6.70
C LEU A 95 -18.85 -14.10 7.77
N ILE A 96 -19.40 -13.61 8.89
CA ILE A 96 -19.97 -14.45 9.95
C ILE A 96 -21.08 -15.34 9.38
N GLY A 97 -22.02 -14.77 8.63
CA GLY A 97 -23.11 -15.52 8.02
C GLY A 97 -22.59 -16.61 7.08
N PHE A 98 -21.60 -16.29 6.26
CA PHE A 98 -20.96 -17.25 5.37
C PHE A 98 -20.22 -18.36 6.11
N VAL A 99 -19.44 -18.01 7.14
CA VAL A 99 -18.75 -18.98 8.01
C VAL A 99 -19.76 -19.93 8.64
N GLN A 100 -20.84 -19.43 9.24
CA GLN A 100 -21.88 -20.27 9.83
C GLN A 100 -22.52 -21.20 8.79
N GLN A 101 -22.79 -20.70 7.59
CA GLN A 101 -23.35 -21.48 6.49
C GLN A 101 -22.44 -22.66 6.09
N ILE A 102 -21.15 -22.43 5.86
CA ILE A 102 -20.22 -23.49 5.44
C ILE A 102 -19.91 -24.48 6.57
N GLN A 103 -19.84 -24.00 7.82
CA GLN A 103 -19.63 -24.89 8.97
C GLN A 103 -20.81 -25.84 9.16
N GLN A 104 -22.04 -25.38 8.94
CA GLN A 104 -23.24 -26.19 9.04
C GLN A 104 -23.37 -27.18 7.88
N ALA A 105 -23.10 -26.75 6.64
CA ALA A 105 -23.33 -27.57 5.45
C ALA A 105 -22.23 -28.61 5.22
N GLU A 106 -20.96 -28.25 5.44
CA GLU A 106 -19.80 -29.04 5.02
C GLU A 106 -18.95 -29.53 6.21
N SER A 107 -19.41 -29.29 7.45
CA SER A 107 -18.68 -29.65 8.69
C SER A 107 -17.26 -29.07 8.78
N ILE A 108 -17.02 -27.95 8.09
CA ILE A 108 -15.76 -27.21 8.13
C ILE A 108 -15.64 -26.51 9.49
N LYS A 109 -14.42 -26.31 9.99
CA LYS A 109 -14.15 -25.49 11.17
C LYS A 109 -13.24 -24.33 10.82
N ILE A 110 -13.78 -23.12 10.83
CA ILE A 110 -13.01 -21.91 10.59
C ILE A 110 -12.32 -21.48 11.89
N ARG A 111 -10.99 -21.28 11.83
CA ARG A 111 -10.15 -20.88 12.96
C ARG A 111 -9.88 -19.38 12.97
N TYR A 112 -9.91 -18.74 11.80
CA TYR A 112 -9.66 -17.31 11.70
C TYR A 112 -10.53 -16.62 10.66
N ILE A 113 -10.79 -15.34 10.91
CA ILE A 113 -11.40 -14.43 9.96
C ILE A 113 -10.40 -13.30 9.75
N ASP A 114 -10.03 -13.10 8.49
CA ASP A 114 -9.19 -12.00 8.05
C ASP A 114 -10.05 -11.00 7.30
N ILE A 115 -10.10 -9.77 7.81
CA ILE A 115 -10.91 -8.70 7.20
C ILE A 115 -10.08 -7.79 6.29
N GLY A 116 -8.83 -8.18 6.04
CA GLY A 116 -7.88 -7.46 5.21
C GLY A 116 -7.45 -6.13 5.82
N GLY A 117 -6.91 -5.27 4.98
CA GLY A 117 -6.50 -3.92 5.35
C GLY A 117 -7.53 -2.85 4.95
N GLY A 118 -7.01 -1.66 4.63
CA GLY A 118 -7.80 -0.58 4.04
C GLY A 118 -8.05 0.62 4.95
N PHE A 119 -7.59 0.59 6.21
CA PHE A 119 -7.74 1.75 7.09
C PHE A 119 -7.06 2.97 6.47
N ALA A 120 -7.72 4.12 6.59
CA ALA A 120 -7.20 5.38 6.10
C ALA A 120 -6.01 5.86 6.96
N SER A 121 -5.11 6.60 6.34
CA SER A 121 -4.06 7.38 7.01
C SER A 121 -4.41 8.86 6.96
N HIS A 122 -3.63 9.71 7.65
CA HIS A 122 -3.76 11.18 7.57
C HIS A 122 -3.28 11.82 6.26
N ASN A 123 -3.08 11.02 5.22
CA ASN A 123 -2.84 11.53 3.87
C ASN A 123 -4.11 12.12 3.26
N LYS A 124 -3.96 12.96 2.23
CA LYS A 124 -5.10 13.65 1.60
C LYS A 124 -5.26 13.19 0.17
N LEU A 125 -6.33 12.47 -0.14
CA LEU A 125 -6.63 12.11 -1.53
C LEU A 125 -6.95 13.36 -2.35
N LYS A 126 -6.42 13.42 -3.57
CA LYS A 126 -6.74 14.46 -4.55
C LYS A 126 -8.23 14.48 -4.83
N ALA A 127 -8.78 15.68 -5.06
CA ALA A 127 -10.20 15.88 -5.35
C ALA A 127 -10.70 15.08 -6.57
N SER A 128 -9.81 14.82 -7.54
CA SER A 128 -10.09 13.97 -8.71
C SER A 128 -10.32 12.50 -8.36
N ILE A 129 -9.84 12.05 -7.21
CA ILE A 129 -9.97 10.68 -6.70
C ILE A 129 -11.11 10.61 -5.69
N TYR A 130 -11.22 11.61 -4.80
CA TYR A 130 -12.26 11.67 -3.79
C TYR A 130 -12.65 13.12 -3.50
N PRO A 131 -13.94 13.50 -3.56
CA PRO A 131 -14.35 14.88 -3.33
C PRO A 131 -13.92 15.34 -1.93
N ALA A 132 -13.10 16.39 -1.89
CA ALA A 132 -12.46 16.95 -0.70
C ALA A 132 -13.46 17.71 0.19
N ALA A 133 -14.42 17.00 0.79
CA ALA A 133 -15.11 17.50 1.97
C ALA A 133 -14.42 16.87 3.18
N TYR A 134 -13.82 17.70 4.04
CA TYR A 134 -13.24 17.39 5.36
C TYR A 134 -13.24 15.88 5.70
N GLN A 135 -12.11 15.22 5.42
CA GLN A 135 -11.95 13.80 5.71
C GLN A 135 -11.74 13.62 7.21
N THR A 136 -12.78 13.26 7.95
CA THR A 136 -12.63 12.73 9.30
C THR A 136 -12.14 11.30 9.18
N ILE A 137 -10.90 11.06 9.60
CA ILE A 137 -10.31 9.72 9.61
C ILE A 137 -10.73 9.04 10.92
N PRO A 138 -11.35 7.85 10.86
CA PRO A 138 -11.70 7.14 12.07
C PRO A 138 -10.45 6.73 12.87
N SER A 139 -10.55 6.75 14.19
CA SER A 139 -9.51 6.17 15.03
C SER A 139 -9.47 4.65 14.89
N PHE A 140 -8.34 4.04 15.25
CA PHE A 140 -8.24 2.59 15.36
C PHE A 140 -9.31 1.98 16.28
N ASP A 141 -9.68 2.67 17.36
CA ASP A 141 -10.75 2.23 18.26
C ASP A 141 -12.11 2.20 17.57
N GLN A 142 -12.41 3.17 16.69
CA GLN A 142 -13.67 3.19 15.94
C GLN A 142 -13.75 2.04 14.94
N TYR A 143 -12.65 1.74 14.24
CA TYR A 143 -12.58 0.55 13.40
C TYR A 143 -12.72 -0.73 14.23
N ALA A 144 -11.95 -0.84 15.33
CA ALA A 144 -11.96 -2.01 16.20
C ALA A 144 -13.37 -2.28 16.73
N GLU A 145 -14.06 -1.28 17.28
CA GLU A 145 -15.42 -1.42 17.78
C GLU A 145 -16.40 -1.90 16.69
N ALA A 146 -16.32 -1.35 15.48
CA ALA A 146 -17.16 -1.77 14.36
C ALA A 146 -16.96 -3.24 13.97
N ILE A 147 -15.72 -3.73 14.05
CA ILE A 147 -15.33 -5.10 13.68
C ILE A 147 -15.64 -6.07 14.81
N THR A 148 -15.17 -5.79 16.03
CA THR A 148 -15.19 -6.74 17.14
C THR A 148 -16.56 -6.90 17.75
N ALA A 149 -17.41 -5.87 17.74
CA ALA A 149 -18.78 -5.97 18.26
C ALA A 149 -19.57 -7.09 17.57
N GLU A 150 -19.43 -7.24 16.25
CA GLU A 150 -20.13 -8.28 15.49
C GLU A 150 -19.61 -9.68 15.80
N LEU A 151 -18.28 -9.84 15.91
CA LEU A 151 -17.65 -11.12 16.26
C LEU A 151 -18.03 -11.58 17.66
N LEU A 152 -17.98 -10.67 18.64
CA LEU A 152 -18.30 -10.95 20.04
C LEU A 152 -19.79 -11.28 20.24
N ASN A 153 -20.67 -10.69 19.42
CA ASN A 153 -22.10 -11.01 19.44
C ASN A 153 -22.41 -12.37 18.77
N ALA A 154 -21.66 -12.75 17.74
CA ALA A 154 -21.95 -13.94 16.95
C ALA A 154 -21.34 -15.23 17.52
N PHE A 155 -20.22 -15.14 18.24
CA PHE A 155 -19.51 -16.31 18.75
C PHE A 155 -19.34 -16.25 20.28
N PRO A 156 -19.56 -17.38 20.99
CA PRO A 156 -19.18 -17.46 22.39
C PRO A 156 -17.66 -17.38 22.53
N ALA A 157 -17.17 -16.90 23.67
CA ALA A 157 -15.74 -16.67 23.91
C ALA A 157 -14.84 -17.88 23.58
N ALA A 158 -15.30 -19.11 23.85
CA ALA A 158 -14.56 -20.35 23.57
C ALA A 158 -14.48 -20.74 22.09
N GLN A 159 -15.25 -20.07 21.21
CA GLN A 159 -15.32 -20.34 19.77
C GLN A 159 -15.00 -19.11 18.92
N LEU A 160 -14.50 -18.03 19.52
CA LEU A 160 -14.10 -16.85 18.78
C LEU A 160 -12.99 -17.20 17.77
N PRO A 161 -13.19 -16.90 16.47
CA PRO A 161 -12.11 -17.04 15.51
C PRO A 161 -11.01 -16.02 15.82
N THR A 162 -9.77 -16.35 15.48
CA THR A 162 -8.68 -15.37 15.48
C THR A 162 -9.00 -14.30 14.44
N LEU A 163 -8.96 -13.03 14.82
CA LEU A 163 -9.15 -11.91 13.92
C LEU A 163 -7.79 -11.48 13.35
N PHE A 164 -7.68 -11.43 12.03
CA PHE A 164 -6.53 -10.84 11.34
C PHE A 164 -6.91 -9.51 10.69
N LEU A 165 -5.93 -8.60 10.68
CA LEU A 165 -5.98 -7.28 10.04
C LEU A 165 -4.73 -7.13 9.18
N GLU A 166 -4.88 -6.71 7.93
CA GLU A 166 -3.78 -6.51 6.98
C GLU A 166 -3.54 -5.01 6.69
N THR A 167 -3.72 -4.16 7.71
CA THR A 167 -3.64 -2.70 7.52
C THR A 167 -2.20 -2.20 7.40
N GLY A 168 -1.68 -2.13 6.17
CA GLY A 168 -0.37 -1.55 5.90
C GLY A 168 -0.35 -0.03 6.06
N ARG A 169 -1.14 0.68 5.24
CA ARG A 169 -1.17 2.15 5.21
C ARG A 169 -1.44 2.77 6.58
N GLY A 170 -2.45 2.27 7.29
CA GLY A 170 -2.84 2.80 8.60
C GLY A 170 -1.73 2.68 9.65
N LEU A 171 -0.79 1.75 9.49
CA LEU A 171 0.33 1.58 10.41
C LEU A 171 1.55 2.42 10.03
N VAL A 172 1.94 2.41 8.75
CA VAL A 172 3.28 2.90 8.35
C VAL A 172 3.30 4.26 7.68
N ASP A 173 2.19 4.79 7.18
CA ASP A 173 2.23 5.98 6.31
C ASP A 173 2.81 7.21 7.02
N GLU A 174 2.46 7.39 8.30
CA GLU A 174 2.91 8.51 9.13
C GLU A 174 4.27 8.30 9.79
N SER A 175 4.83 7.10 9.68
CA SER A 175 6.13 6.77 10.29
C SER A 175 7.33 7.34 9.51
N ALA A 176 7.12 7.82 8.28
CA ALA A 176 8.19 8.30 7.42
C ALA A 176 7.92 9.68 6.81
N PHE A 177 9.02 10.39 6.60
CA PHE A 177 9.10 11.73 6.04
C PHE A 177 10.13 11.72 4.92
N LEU A 178 9.93 12.52 3.88
CA LEU A 178 10.92 12.73 2.84
C LEU A 178 11.50 14.14 2.99
N ILE A 179 12.81 14.22 3.15
CA ILE A 179 13.55 15.49 3.11
C ILE A 179 14.03 15.68 1.68
N ALA A 180 13.71 16.85 1.10
CA ALA A 180 14.11 17.23 -0.25
C ALA A 180 14.71 18.64 -0.25
N GLN A 181 15.57 18.94 -1.21
CA GLN A 181 16.17 20.25 -1.41
C GLN A 181 15.61 20.93 -2.65
N VAL A 182 15.40 22.24 -2.58
CA VAL A 182 15.12 23.07 -3.75
C VAL A 182 16.37 23.18 -4.61
N VAL A 183 16.34 22.61 -5.81
CA VAL A 183 17.46 22.65 -6.76
C VAL A 183 17.37 23.80 -7.75
N ALA A 184 16.16 24.31 -8.00
CA ALA A 184 15.93 25.49 -8.82
C ALA A 184 14.63 26.22 -8.46
N THR A 185 14.63 27.51 -8.72
CA THR A 185 13.44 28.37 -8.63
C THR A 185 13.21 29.06 -9.98
N LYS A 186 11.97 29.06 -10.48
CA LYS A 186 11.59 29.81 -11.70
C LYS A 186 10.29 30.59 -11.47
N ARG A 187 9.89 31.36 -12.47
CA ARG A 187 8.55 31.94 -12.57
C ARG A 187 7.82 31.30 -13.74
N MET A 188 6.59 30.86 -13.51
CA MET A 188 5.70 30.42 -14.57
C MET A 188 5.21 31.63 -15.37
N ASN A 189 4.65 31.40 -16.57
CA ASN A 189 4.05 32.48 -17.37
C ASN A 189 2.89 33.20 -16.63
N SER A 190 2.25 32.54 -15.67
CA SER A 190 1.25 33.13 -14.77
C SER A 190 1.82 34.07 -13.72
N GLY A 191 3.15 34.17 -13.59
CA GLY A 191 3.84 34.88 -12.51
C GLY A 191 3.99 34.06 -11.22
N MET A 192 3.33 32.90 -11.10
CA MET A 192 3.44 32.02 -9.94
C MET A 192 4.88 31.52 -9.77
N ARG A 193 5.35 31.38 -8.52
CA ARG A 193 6.66 30.77 -8.26
C ARG A 193 6.62 29.30 -8.58
N MET A 194 7.66 28.83 -9.23
CA MET A 194 7.90 27.42 -9.48
C MET A 194 9.13 26.98 -8.69
N LEU A 195 8.99 25.93 -7.88
CA LEU A 195 10.10 25.25 -7.22
C LEU A 195 10.35 23.92 -7.91
N VAL A 196 11.62 23.59 -8.11
CA VAL A 196 12.06 22.27 -8.53
C VAL A 196 12.80 21.65 -7.36
N LEU A 197 12.33 20.50 -6.88
CA LEU A 197 12.98 19.72 -5.82
C LEU A 197 13.91 18.66 -6.41
N ASP A 198 14.82 18.13 -5.60
CA ASP A 198 15.60 16.90 -5.91
C ASP A 198 14.82 15.60 -5.67
N ALA A 199 13.56 15.71 -5.28
CA ALA A 199 12.61 14.61 -5.19
C ALA A 199 11.43 14.87 -6.14
N GLY A 200 11.01 13.87 -6.90
CA GLY A 200 9.84 13.93 -7.78
C GLY A 200 8.98 12.68 -7.66
N VAL A 201 8.13 12.44 -8.66
CA VAL A 201 7.26 11.24 -8.74
C VAL A 201 8.04 9.92 -8.76
N ASN A 202 9.35 9.97 -9.04
CA ASN A 202 10.24 8.82 -8.91
C ASN A 202 10.43 8.37 -7.45
N LEU A 203 10.43 9.29 -6.49
CA LEU A 203 10.47 8.98 -5.05
C LEU A 203 9.09 9.05 -4.39
N LEU A 204 8.23 9.92 -4.91
CA LEU A 204 6.88 10.20 -4.42
C LEU A 204 5.83 9.72 -5.42
N PHE A 205 5.87 8.44 -5.80
CA PHE A 205 4.92 7.91 -6.78
C PHE A 205 3.45 8.16 -6.37
N THR A 206 3.18 8.24 -5.07
CA THR A 206 1.83 8.51 -4.58
C THR A 206 1.34 9.94 -4.81
N SER A 207 2.19 10.89 -5.22
CA SER A 207 1.76 12.26 -5.52
C SER A 207 0.78 12.32 -6.71
N PHE A 208 0.64 11.25 -7.50
CA PHE A 208 -0.40 11.14 -8.52
C PHE A 208 -1.82 11.12 -7.92
N TRP A 209 -1.99 10.69 -6.66
CA TRP A 209 -3.31 10.59 -6.01
C TRP A 209 -3.37 11.23 -4.62
N TYR A 210 -2.24 11.64 -4.03
CA TYR A 210 -2.19 12.37 -2.77
C TYR A 210 -1.73 13.83 -2.93
N ASP A 211 -2.37 14.70 -2.16
CA ASP A 211 -1.92 16.06 -1.86
C ASP A 211 -1.11 16.02 -0.56
N HIS A 212 0.18 15.70 -0.68
CA HIS A 212 1.09 15.63 0.46
C HIS A 212 1.22 16.98 1.18
N THR A 213 1.42 16.94 2.50
CA THR A 213 1.84 18.12 3.25
C THR A 213 3.31 18.38 2.97
N ILE A 214 3.65 19.62 2.62
CA ILE A 214 5.02 20.06 2.32
C ILE A 214 5.29 21.29 3.18
N LEU A 215 6.35 21.22 3.98
CA LEU A 215 6.75 22.30 4.89
C LEU A 215 8.24 22.59 4.73
N PRO A 216 8.69 23.85 4.87
CA PRO A 216 10.11 24.15 5.02
C PRO A 216 10.70 23.39 6.21
N ALA A 217 11.91 22.83 6.05
CA ALA A 217 12.59 22.10 7.12
C ALA A 217 13.01 23.03 8.27
N GLU A 218 13.35 24.28 7.96
CA GLU A 218 13.60 25.33 8.93
C GLU A 218 12.32 26.12 9.24
N ASN A 219 12.17 26.58 10.48
CA ASN A 219 11.01 27.38 10.86
C ASN A 219 11.07 28.77 10.22
N LYS A 220 10.38 28.93 9.09
CA LYS A 220 10.20 30.18 8.34
C LYS A 220 8.79 30.76 8.49
N ALA A 221 8.06 30.40 9.55
CA ALA A 221 6.64 30.74 9.72
C ALA A 221 6.34 32.26 9.81
N GLN A 222 7.34 33.07 10.19
CA GLN A 222 7.21 34.53 10.26
C GLN A 222 7.37 35.23 8.90
N LEU A 223 7.78 34.51 7.86
CA LEU A 223 7.92 35.08 6.52
C LEU A 223 6.57 35.12 5.79
N ASN A 224 6.42 36.11 4.90
CA ASN A 224 5.26 36.22 4.03
C ASN A 224 5.11 34.95 3.20
N GLN A 225 3.88 34.43 3.17
CA GLN A 225 3.52 33.28 2.35
C GLN A 225 3.26 33.74 0.91
N GLU A 226 3.74 32.98 -0.07
CA GLU A 226 3.36 33.13 -1.47
C GLU A 226 2.94 31.77 -2.07
N ALA A 227 2.17 31.83 -3.16
CA ALA A 227 1.76 30.64 -3.89
C ALA A 227 2.94 30.04 -4.66
N HIS A 228 3.18 28.75 -4.44
CA HIS A 228 4.19 27.98 -5.14
C HIS A 228 3.57 26.82 -5.90
N HIS A 229 4.14 26.51 -7.05
CA HIS A 229 3.96 25.28 -7.80
C HIS A 229 5.22 24.43 -7.64
N ILE A 230 5.10 23.14 -7.31
CA ILE A 230 6.22 22.27 -6.99
C ILE A 230 6.33 21.14 -8.01
N TYR A 231 7.47 21.12 -8.70
CA TYR A 231 7.90 20.05 -9.60
C TYR A 231 9.04 19.24 -9.00
N GLY A 232 9.20 18.01 -9.47
CA GLY A 232 10.39 17.20 -9.27
C GLY A 232 11.48 17.46 -10.34
N PRO A 233 12.59 16.72 -10.28
CA PRO A 233 13.76 16.96 -11.11
C PRO A 233 13.75 16.20 -12.46
N LEU A 234 12.69 15.46 -12.78
CA LEU A 234 12.64 14.60 -13.96
C LEU A 234 12.32 15.40 -15.23
N CYS A 235 12.69 14.86 -16.38
CA CYS A 235 12.45 15.49 -17.69
C CYS A 235 11.00 15.32 -18.20
N MET A 236 10.03 15.11 -17.31
CA MET A 236 8.64 14.83 -17.65
C MET A 236 7.71 15.89 -17.09
N GLN A 237 6.79 16.40 -17.91
CA GLN A 237 5.79 17.38 -17.46
C GLN A 237 4.90 16.86 -16.34
N ILE A 238 4.70 15.54 -16.28
CA ILE A 238 3.93 14.85 -15.23
C ILE A 238 4.66 14.76 -13.90
N ASP A 239 5.92 15.19 -13.81
CA ASP A 239 6.69 15.24 -12.56
C ASP A 239 6.30 16.45 -11.70
N GLU A 240 5.00 16.53 -11.41
CA GLU A 240 4.35 17.57 -10.65
C GLU A 240 3.95 16.98 -9.28
N ILE A 241 4.50 17.56 -8.22
CA ILE A 241 4.27 17.09 -6.84
C ILE A 241 3.05 17.81 -6.26
N CYS A 242 2.96 19.12 -6.46
CA CYS A 242 1.88 19.94 -5.94
C CYS A 242 1.60 21.15 -6.84
N ASN A 243 0.36 21.27 -7.32
CA ASN A 243 -0.04 22.31 -8.26
C ASN A 243 -0.04 23.70 -7.64
N THR A 244 -0.45 23.83 -6.37
CA THR A 244 -0.50 25.10 -5.65
C THR A 244 -0.43 24.86 -4.14
N ILE A 245 0.56 25.46 -3.49
CA ILE A 245 0.69 25.48 -2.03
C ILE A 245 1.13 26.86 -1.54
N GLN A 246 0.60 27.29 -0.39
CA GLN A 246 1.07 28.50 0.29
C GLN A 246 2.26 28.15 1.18
N MET A 247 3.40 28.76 0.91
CA MET A 247 4.64 28.56 1.67
C MET A 247 5.41 29.88 1.75
N PRO A 248 6.31 30.04 2.74
CA PRO A 248 7.22 31.17 2.75
C PRO A 248 8.12 31.13 1.52
N TYR A 249 8.77 32.25 1.22
CA TYR A 249 9.74 32.29 0.13
C TYR A 249 10.86 31.26 0.36
N LEU A 250 11.12 30.43 -0.67
CA LEU A 250 12.19 29.44 -0.69
C LEU A 250 13.18 29.71 -1.84
N GLU A 251 14.46 29.52 -1.55
CA GLU A 251 15.57 29.67 -2.50
C GLU A 251 16.23 28.32 -2.81
N LYS A 252 17.06 28.29 -3.85
CA LYS A 252 17.91 27.14 -4.13
C LYS A 252 18.77 26.82 -2.91
N GLY A 253 18.78 25.56 -2.48
CA GLY A 253 19.50 25.08 -1.30
C GLY A 253 18.61 24.92 -0.06
N ASP A 254 17.47 25.60 0.00
CA ASP A 254 16.50 25.40 1.08
C ASP A 254 15.96 23.97 1.06
N GLN A 255 15.68 23.44 2.25
CA GLN A 255 15.12 22.10 2.42
C GLN A 255 13.64 22.15 2.76
N VAL A 256 12.90 21.15 2.29
CA VAL A 256 11.51 20.89 2.64
C VAL A 256 11.36 19.48 3.19
N VAL A 257 10.35 19.30 4.03
CA VAL A 257 9.91 18.02 4.56
C VAL A 257 8.53 17.72 3.99
N ILE A 258 8.38 16.52 3.43
CA ILE A 258 7.17 16.04 2.78
C ILE A 258 6.61 14.87 3.59
N SER A 259 5.33 14.92 3.92
CA SER A 259 4.65 13.93 4.77
C SER A 259 3.13 13.89 4.58
N PRO A 260 2.48 12.77 4.95
CA PRO A 260 3.07 11.46 5.20
C PRO A 260 3.52 10.78 3.90
N VAL A 261 4.57 9.95 3.96
CA VAL A 261 5.15 9.27 2.79
C VAL A 261 5.55 7.81 3.05
N GLY A 262 5.27 7.26 4.22
CA GLY A 262 5.77 5.93 4.62
C GLY A 262 5.14 4.78 3.84
N ALA A 263 3.91 4.94 3.35
CA ALA A 263 3.25 3.89 2.61
C ALA A 263 3.38 4.10 1.09
N TYR A 264 3.71 3.02 0.39
CA TYR A 264 3.71 2.90 -1.08
C TYR A 264 4.75 3.72 -1.86
N ASN A 265 5.33 4.78 -1.30
CA ASN A 265 6.37 5.54 -2.01
C ASN A 265 7.65 4.73 -2.18
N ASN A 266 8.22 4.22 -1.09
CA ASN A 266 9.42 3.40 -1.15
C ASN A 266 9.18 2.07 -1.90
N THR A 267 8.00 1.47 -1.78
CA THR A 267 7.73 0.20 -2.47
C THR A 267 7.43 0.38 -3.97
N GLN A 268 7.03 1.59 -4.41
CA GLN A 268 6.71 1.90 -5.82
C GLN A 268 7.67 2.92 -6.45
N TRP A 269 8.76 3.28 -5.77
CA TRP A 269 9.74 4.23 -6.32
C TRP A 269 10.40 3.72 -7.60
N MET A 270 10.77 4.65 -8.46
CA MET A 270 11.35 4.38 -9.78
C MET A 270 12.78 4.91 -9.85
N GLN A 271 13.67 4.18 -10.52
CA GLN A 271 15.06 4.61 -10.76
C GLN A 271 15.19 5.43 -12.05
N PHE A 272 14.21 6.28 -12.35
CA PHE A 272 14.23 7.09 -13.56
C PHE A 272 15.08 8.34 -13.34
N ILE A 273 16.20 8.46 -14.06
CA ILE A 273 17.16 9.59 -14.08
C ILE A 273 17.91 9.81 -12.74
N HIS A 274 17.33 9.44 -11.61
CA HIS A 274 17.90 9.58 -10.27
C HIS A 274 18.07 8.22 -9.59
N LEU A 275 19.19 8.09 -8.87
CA LEU A 275 19.47 6.97 -7.97
C LEU A 275 18.64 7.12 -6.69
N ARG A 276 18.18 6.00 -6.11
CA ARG A 276 17.36 6.06 -4.89
C ARG A 276 18.22 6.44 -3.69
N PRO A 277 17.73 7.34 -2.80
CA PRO A 277 18.52 7.88 -1.70
C PRO A 277 18.63 6.89 -0.53
N ASN A 278 19.38 7.30 0.50
CA ASN A 278 19.39 6.61 1.79
C ASN A 278 17.99 6.60 2.40
N VAL A 279 17.67 5.54 3.15
CA VAL A 279 16.59 5.54 4.13
C VAL A 279 17.21 5.43 5.50
N VAL A 280 16.84 6.35 6.39
CA VAL A 280 17.35 6.43 7.76
C VAL A 280 16.23 6.15 8.76
N MET A 281 16.58 5.53 9.87
CA MET A 281 15.71 5.35 11.03
C MET A 281 16.24 6.22 12.17
N ILE A 282 15.32 6.91 12.84
CA ILE A 282 15.60 7.69 14.04
C ILE A 282 15.07 6.88 15.23
N GLY A 283 15.95 6.47 16.13
CA GLY A 283 15.59 5.74 17.35
C GLY A 283 14.91 6.64 18.39
N GLU A 284 14.27 6.04 19.39
CA GLU A 284 13.64 6.77 20.50
C GLU A 284 14.65 7.64 21.28
N ASP A 285 15.91 7.20 21.33
CA ASP A 285 17.05 7.91 21.93
C ASP A 285 17.67 8.97 20.99
N LYS A 286 17.06 9.20 19.82
CA LYS A 286 17.52 10.08 18.74
C LYS A 286 18.77 9.59 18.00
N SER A 287 19.19 8.34 18.20
CA SER A 287 20.22 7.72 17.36
C SER A 287 19.74 7.65 15.90
N ILE A 288 20.68 7.80 14.96
CA ILE A 288 20.38 7.76 13.51
C ILE A 288 21.12 6.58 12.92
N ALA A 289 20.38 5.70 12.24
CA ALA A 289 20.95 4.57 11.52
C ALA A 289 20.48 4.57 10.06
N VAL A 290 21.40 4.30 9.13
CA VAL A 290 21.03 4.04 7.73
C VAL A 290 20.50 2.61 7.64
N ILE A 291 19.20 2.47 7.37
CA ILE A 291 18.52 1.17 7.22
C ILE A 291 18.45 0.71 5.76
N ARG A 292 18.69 1.63 4.83
CA ARG A 292 18.92 1.33 3.42
C ARG A 292 19.92 2.32 2.84
N GLN A 293 20.99 1.80 2.25
CA GLN A 293 21.99 2.61 1.56
C GLN A 293 21.43 3.18 0.25
N ALA A 294 21.87 4.40 -0.06
CA ALA A 294 21.66 5.04 -1.35
C ALA A 294 22.30 4.21 -2.46
N GLU A 295 21.70 4.30 -3.63
CA GLU A 295 22.22 3.61 -4.80
C GLU A 295 23.39 4.37 -5.42
N ASN A 296 24.23 3.62 -6.12
CA ASN A 296 25.34 4.13 -6.90
C ASN A 296 25.24 3.57 -8.33
N THR A 297 26.16 3.99 -9.20
CA THR A 297 26.19 3.53 -10.60
C THR A 297 26.44 2.03 -10.70
N GLU A 298 27.23 1.45 -9.80
CA GLU A 298 27.52 0.01 -9.76
C GLU A 298 26.23 -0.80 -9.54
N TYR A 299 25.37 -0.37 -8.61
CA TYR A 299 24.09 -1.00 -8.34
C TYR A 299 23.20 -1.09 -9.59
N VAL A 300 23.15 -0.02 -10.38
CA VAL A 300 22.32 0.01 -11.60
C VAL A 300 22.95 -0.84 -12.71
N GLN A 301 24.27 -0.94 -12.75
CA GLN A 301 24.98 -1.68 -13.79
C GLN A 301 25.14 -3.17 -13.50
N GLN A 302 24.93 -3.63 -12.25
CA GLN A 302 25.25 -5.01 -11.85
C GLN A 302 24.46 -6.09 -12.60
N LEU A 303 23.28 -5.75 -13.16
CA LEU A 303 22.44 -6.66 -13.95
C LEU A 303 22.63 -6.48 -15.46
N GLU A 304 23.43 -5.49 -15.87
CA GLU A 304 23.71 -5.22 -17.27
C GLU A 304 24.79 -6.19 -17.77
N ALA A 305 24.53 -6.84 -18.90
CA ALA A 305 25.50 -7.69 -19.58
C ALA A 305 25.81 -7.07 -20.95
N LEU A 306 27.09 -6.75 -21.19
CA LEU A 306 27.51 -6.27 -22.49
C LEU A 306 27.59 -7.46 -23.46
N PRO A 307 26.88 -7.44 -24.60
CA PRO A 307 27.00 -8.50 -25.58
C PRO A 307 28.42 -8.56 -26.19
N PRO A 308 28.95 -9.75 -26.52
CA PRO A 308 30.34 -9.89 -26.99
C PRO A 308 30.70 -9.06 -28.22
N TRP A 309 29.76 -8.78 -29.12
CA TRP A 309 30.00 -7.95 -30.32
C TRP A 309 30.06 -6.44 -30.03
N LEU A 310 29.75 -6.01 -28.81
CA LEU A 310 29.92 -4.64 -28.32
C LEU A 310 31.12 -4.49 -27.39
N GLU A 311 31.74 -5.60 -26.97
CA GLU A 311 33.05 -5.58 -26.30
C GLU A 311 34.08 -5.04 -27.29
N LYS A 312 34.44 -3.77 -27.15
CA LYS A 312 35.52 -3.20 -27.95
C LYS A 312 36.82 -3.89 -27.54
N ASP A 313 37.52 -4.49 -28.52
CA ASP A 313 38.89 -5.02 -28.39
C ASP A 313 39.86 -3.95 -27.87
N GLY A 314 39.89 -3.64 -26.56
CA GLY A 314 40.95 -2.93 -25.82
C GLY A 314 41.50 -1.60 -26.37
N LYS A 315 41.03 -1.10 -27.52
CA LYS A 315 41.55 0.06 -28.23
C LYS A 315 40.54 1.18 -28.06
N GLY A 316 40.74 1.90 -26.95
CA GLY A 316 39.95 3.03 -26.55
C GLY A 316 39.68 4.00 -27.71
N ARG A 317 38.42 4.36 -27.88
CA ARG A 317 38.10 5.66 -28.48
C ARG A 317 38.13 6.68 -27.35
N SER A 318 39.16 7.51 -27.32
CA SER A 318 39.11 8.77 -26.60
C SER A 318 37.91 9.55 -27.12
N ALA A 319 36.92 9.83 -26.28
CA ALA A 319 35.86 10.76 -26.61
C ALA A 319 36.47 12.17 -26.68
N LYS A 320 36.78 12.63 -27.90
CA LYS A 320 36.72 14.05 -28.24
C LYS A 320 35.39 14.25 -28.95
N GLY A 321 34.57 15.15 -28.41
CA GLY A 321 33.25 15.53 -28.93
C GLY A 321 32.49 16.23 -27.82
#